data_AF-A0A943QJH0-F1
#
_entry.id   AF-A0A943QJH0-F1
#
_cell.length_a   1.000
_cell.length_b   1.000
_cell.length_c   1.000
_cell.angle_alpha   90.00
_cell.angle_beta   90.00
_cell.angle_gamma   90.00
#
_symmetry.space_group_name_H-M   'P 1'
#
loop_
_entity.id
_entity.type
_entity.pdbx_description
1 polymer ?
#
loop_
_entity_poly.entity_id
_entity_poly.type
_entity_poly.pdbx_seq_one_letter_code
_entity_poly.pdbx_strand_id
1 'polypeptide(L)' 'MCKISLLDKISFFLVLIGSLNWGLIGLFGINLITYAVMGSVILQRLIYILIFVAAIDLIVLVFKCNPLKL' A
#
# COMPACT_ATOMS: atom_id res chain seq x y z
N MET A 1 15.61 19.43 -2.85
CA MET A 1 14.68 18.67 -3.72
C MET A 1 14.69 17.23 -3.26
N CYS A 2 13.53 16.67 -2.94
CA CYS A 2 13.46 15.29 -2.48
C CYS A 2 13.75 14.34 -3.64
N LYS A 3 14.68 13.40 -3.44
CA LYS A 3 14.97 12.38 -4.44
C LYS A 3 14.08 11.17 -4.18
N ILE A 4 13.06 11.01 -5.03
CA ILE A 4 12.19 9.84 -5.03
C ILE A 4 13.00 8.63 -5.51
N SER A 5 13.11 7.63 -4.66
CA SER A 5 13.79 6.36 -4.97
C SER A 5 12.88 5.43 -5.77
N LEU A 6 13.45 4.36 -6.33
CA LEU A 6 12.65 3.32 -7.00
C LEU A 6 11.71 2.61 -6.02
N LEU A 7 12.17 2.43 -4.77
CA LEU A 7 11.41 1.80 -3.70
C LEU A 7 10.16 2.63 -3.37
N ASP A 8 10.30 3.95 -3.23
CA ASP A 8 9.20 4.89 -2.99
C ASP A 8 8.09 4.80 -4.05
N LYS A 9 8.48 4.63 -5.33
CA LYS A 9 7.53 4.45 -6.43
C LYS A 9 6.77 3.13 -6.31
N ILE A 10 7.47 2.04 -6.02
CA ILE A 10 6.86 0.72 -5.81
C ILE A 10 5.91 0.77 -4.61
N SER A 11 6.34 1.40 -3.51
CA SER A 11 5.54 1.62 -2.30
C SER A 11 4.25 2.36 -2.63
N PHE A 12 4.33 3.44 -3.41
CA PHE A 12 3.16 4.20 -3.88
C PHE A 12 2.16 3.32 -4.63
N PHE A 13 2.62 2.53 -5.60
CA PHE A 13 1.74 1.62 -6.34
C PHE A 13 1.12 0.54 -5.44
N LEU A 14 1.88 -0.06 -4.52
CA LEU A 14 1.34 -1.06 -3.59
C LEU A 14 0.23 -0.49 -2.71
N VAL A 15 0.44 0.70 -2.14
CA VAL A 15 -0.55 1.36 -1.28
C VAL A 15 -1.77 1.80 -2.09
N LEU A 16 -1.59 2.24 -3.33
CA LEU A 16 -2.69 2.57 -4.22
C LEU A 16 -3.56 1.34 -4.51
N ILE A 17 -2.97 0.19 -4.82
CA ILE A 17 -3.70 -1.07 -5.02
C ILE A 17 -4.40 -1.49 -3.72
N GLY A 18 -3.72 -1.38 -2.58
CA GLY A 18 -4.29 -1.72 -1.26
C GLY A 18 -5.50 -0.87 -0.89
N SER A 19 -5.41 0.44 -1.09
CA SER A 19 -6.51 1.39 -0.82
C SER A 19 -7.69 1.18 -1.76
N LEU A 20 -7.46 0.87 -3.04
CA LEU A 20 -8.52 0.47 -3.97
C LEU A 20 -9.21 -0.81 -3.50
N ASN A 21 -8.46 -1.85 -3.08
CA ASN A 21 -9.06 -3.07 -2.56
C ASN A 21 -9.94 -2.79 -1.33
N TRP A 22 -9.48 -1.95 -0.40
CA TRP A 22 -10.29 -1.56 0.77
C TRP A 22 -11.55 -0.77 0.38
N GLY A 23 -11.44 0.12 -0.62
CA GLY A 23 -12.59 0.83 -1.19
C GLY A 23 -13.63 -0.13 -1.78
N LEU A 24 -13.19 -1.16 -2.53
CA LEU A 24 -14.09 -2.18 -3.07
C LEU A 24 -14.75 -3.03 -1.98
N ILE A 25 -14.02 -3.36 -0.90
CA ILE A 25 -14.59 -4.06 0.25
C ILE A 25 -15.67 -3.19 0.91
N GLY A 26 -15.41 -1.90 1.12
CA GLY A 26 -16.37 -0.98 1.75
C GLY A 26 -17.61 -0.70 0.92
N LEU A 27 -17.47 -0.55 -0.39
CA LEU A 27 -18.58 -0.21 -1.30
C LEU A 27 -19.39 -1.42 -1.76
N PHE A 28 -18.72 -2.55 -2.04
CA PHE A 28 -19.32 -3.69 -2.71
C PHE A 28 -19.13 -5.02 -1.96
N GLY A 29 -18.36 -5.04 -0.87
CA GLY A 29 -18.01 -6.28 -0.16
C GLY A 29 -17.05 -7.18 -0.94
N ILE A 30 -16.42 -6.68 -2.02
CA ILE A 30 -15.57 -7.47 -2.92
C ILE A 30 -14.11 -7.33 -2.49
N ASN A 31 -13.44 -8.45 -2.18
CA ASN A 31 -12.02 -8.47 -1.83
C ASN A 31 -11.17 -9.04 -2.98
N LEU A 32 -10.64 -8.16 -3.83
CA LEU A 32 -9.77 -8.52 -4.97
C LEU A 32 -8.57 -9.34 -4.54
N ILE A 33 -7.98 -9.03 -3.37
CA ILE A 33 -6.82 -9.75 -2.85
C ILE A 33 -7.20 -11.20 -2.51
N THR A 34 -8.38 -11.42 -1.90
CA THR A 34 -8.87 -12.79 -1.65
C THR A 34 -9.10 -13.56 -2.95
N TYR A 35 -9.65 -12.92 -3.98
CA TYR A 35 -9.85 -13.54 -5.30
C TYR A 35 -8.52 -13.89 -5.99
N ALA A 36 -7.55 -12.97 -5.99
CA ALA A 36 -6.24 -13.16 -6.63
C ALA A 36 -5.45 -14.32 -6.02
N VAL A 37 -5.68 -14.61 -4.74
CA VAL A 37 -4.94 -15.61 -3.96
C VAL A 37 -5.79 -16.87 -3.71
N MET A 38 -6.92 -17.01 -4.42
CA MET A 38 -7.80 -18.19 -4.34
C MET A 38 -8.21 -18.53 -2.89
N GLY A 39 -8.40 -17.52 -2.03
CA GLY A 39 -8.80 -17.70 -0.63
C GLY A 39 -7.69 -18.14 0.34
N SER A 40 -6.43 -18.22 -0.06
CA SER A 40 -5.34 -18.57 0.87
C SER A 40 -5.08 -17.45 1.88
N VAL A 41 -5.39 -17.73 3.14
CA VAL A 41 -5.25 -16.79 4.27
C VAL A 41 -3.80 -16.37 4.49
N ILE A 42 -2.85 -17.29 4.30
CA ILE A 42 -1.42 -17.04 4.54
C ILE A 42 -0.88 -16.04 3.52
N LEU A 43 -1.14 -16.28 2.24
CA LEU A 43 -0.70 -15.40 1.17
C LEU A 43 -1.42 -14.05 1.22
N GLN A 44 -2.71 -14.01 1.57
CA GLN A 44 -3.44 -12.77 1.79
C GLN A 44 -2.80 -11.92 2.90
N ARG A 45 -2.41 -12.54 4.02
CA ARG A 45 -1.69 -11.85 5.10
C ARG A 45 -0.34 -11.30 4.63
N LEU A 46 0.42 -12.06 3.84
CA LEU A 46 1.69 -11.59 3.29
C LEU A 46 1.52 -10.35 2.42
N ILE A 47 0.51 -10.33 1.56
CA ILE A 47 0.19 -9.15 0.72
C ILE A 47 -0.17 -7.94 1.58
N TYR A 48 -1.00 -8.12 2.62
CA TYR A 48 -1.34 -7.03 3.52
C TYR A 48 -0.14 -6.49 4.31
N ILE A 49 0.79 -7.36 4.73
CA ILE A 49 2.04 -6.94 5.36
C ILE A 49 2.90 -6.14 4.38
N LEU A 50 3.00 -6.54 3.12
CA LEU A 50 3.73 -5.79 2.09
C LEU A 50 3.14 -4.41 1.85
N ILE A 51 1.81 -4.30 1.77
CA ILE A 51 1.11 -3.01 1.65
C ILE A 51 1.36 -2.14 2.89
N PHE A 52 1.36 -2.73 4.09
CA PHE A 52 1.66 -2.01 5.33
C PHE A 52 3.08 -1.45 5.35
N VAL A 53 4.09 -2.25 4.98
CA VAL A 53 5.48 -1.80 4.88
C VAL A 53 5.63 -0.69 3.84
N ALA A 54 4.96 -0.81 2.69
CA ALA A 54 4.93 0.24 1.67
C ALA A 54 4.29 1.55 2.18
N ALA A 55 3.26 1.47 3.02
CA ALA A 55 2.67 2.66 3.64
C ALA A 55 3.63 3.35 4.60
N ILE A 56 4.41 2.60 5.39
CA ILE A 56 5.45 3.16 6.27
C ILE A 56 6.50 3.90 5.44
N ASP A 57 6.95 3.32 4.33
CA ASP A 57 7.93 3.94 3.45
C ASP A 57 7.44 5.28 2.89
N LEU A 58 6.16 5.37 2.47
CA LEU A 58 5.56 6.64 2.05
C LEU A 58 5.50 7.67 3.18
N ILE A 59 5.22 7.25 4.42
CA ILE A 59 5.24 8.14 5.59
C ILE A 59 6.66 8.69 5.80
N VAL A 60 7.68 7.82 5.73
CA VAL A 60 9.09 8.22 5.83
C VAL A 60 9.47 9.17 4.70
N LEU A 61 8.99 8.93 3.49
CA LEU A 61 9.18 9.81 2.34
C LEU A 61 8.64 11.22 2.60
N VAL A 62 7.46 11.34 3.20
CA VAL A 62 6.89 12.64 3.60
C VAL A 62 7.87 13.38 4.50
N PHE A 63 8.38 12.78 5.58
CA PHE A 63 9.34 13.45 6.45
C PHE A 63 10.67 13.78 5.76
N LYS A 64 11.16 12.89 4.89
CA LYS A 64 12.42 13.06 4.14
C LYS A 64 12.33 14.19 3.11
N CYS A 65 11.17 14.36 2.48
CA CYS A 65 10.94 15.41 1.49
C CYS A 65 10.70 16.79 2.12
N ASN A 66 10.51 16.86 3.44
CA ASN A 66 10.18 18.08 4.19
C ASN A 66 9.04 18.95 3.58
N PRO A 67 7.92 18.38 3.08
CA PRO A 67 6.78 19.15 2.60
C PRO A 67 5.91 19.68 3.77
N LEU A 68 6.06 19.11 4.97
CA LEU A 68 5.35 19.48 6.20
C LEU A 68 6.28 20.20 7.18
N LYS A 69 6.93 21.30 6.76
CA LYS A 69 7.49 22.25 7.73
C LYS A 69 6.32 22.82 8.55
N LEU A 70 5.99 22.16 9.65
CA LEU A 70 5.16 22.70 10.72
C LEU A 70 6.05 23.51 11.67
#